data_AF-A0A6I1ZZ44-F1
#
_entry.id   AF-A0A6I1ZZ44-F1
#
_cell.length_a   1.000
_cell.length_b   1.000
_cell.length_c   1.000
_cell.angle_alpha   90.00
_cell.angle_beta   90.00
_cell.angle_gamma   90.00
#
_symmetry.space_group_name_H-M   'P 1'
#
loop_
_entity.id
_entity.type
_entity.pdbx_description
1 polymer ?
#
loop_
_entity_poly.entity_id
_entity_poly.type
_entity_poly.pdbx_seq_one_letter_code
_entity_poly.pdbx_strand_id
1 'polypeptide(L)' 'IEIADIFRASIVDVAADSLTIEITGDEDKLDSLLNLLRSFGIKEVARTGSIAMLRGSPSQLRVEEKPLKTRKARYNLL' A
#
# COMPACT_ATOMS: atom_id res chain seq x y z
N ILE A 1 -19.07 13.60 4.75
CA ILE A 1 -18.09 13.83 5.84
C ILE A 1 -18.16 12.67 6.84
N GLU A 2 -19.34 12.32 7.37
CA GLU A 2 -19.51 11.23 8.35
C GLU A 2 -18.90 9.87 7.96
N ILE A 3 -19.01 9.44 6.70
CA ILE A 3 -18.40 8.18 6.23
C ILE A 3 -16.87 8.22 6.42
N ALA A 4 -16.22 9.34 6.12
CA ALA A 4 -14.79 9.48 6.31
C ALA A 4 -14.43 9.38 7.81
N ASP A 5 -15.21 10.01 8.69
CA ASP A 5 -14.98 9.98 10.14
C ASP A 5 -15.10 8.56 10.71
N ILE A 6 -16.14 7.80 10.32
CA ILE A 6 -16.34 6.40 10.73
C ILE A 6 -15.13 5.54 10.36
N PHE A 7 -14.60 5.74 9.15
CA PHE A 7 -13.45 4.99 8.65
C PHE A 7 -12.10 5.55 9.11
N ARG A 8 -12.10 6.62 9.90
CA ARG A 8 -10.88 7.37 10.29
C ARG A 8 -10.04 7.75 9.06
N ALA A 9 -10.73 8.16 8.00
CA ALA A 9 -10.15 8.73 6.80
C ALA A 9 -10.02 10.25 6.96
N SER A 10 -9.07 10.83 6.26
CA SER A 10 -8.84 12.28 6.24
C SER A 10 -9.41 12.87 4.96
N ILE A 11 -10.10 14.00 5.05
CA ILE A 11 -10.43 14.80 3.88
C ILE A 11 -9.22 15.69 3.59
N VAL A 12 -8.59 15.50 2.43
CA VAL A 12 -7.36 16.20 2.04
C VAL A 12 -7.60 17.34 1.05
N ASP A 13 -8.74 17.33 0.36
CA ASP A 13 -9.16 18.41 -0.54
C ASP A 13 -10.70 18.48 -0.67
N VAL A 14 -11.20 19.69 -0.91
CA VAL A 14 -12.63 20.00 -1.03
C VAL A 14 -12.85 20.98 -2.18
N ALA A 15 -13.70 20.60 -3.13
CA ALA A 15 -14.19 21.46 -4.20
C ALA A 15 -15.73 21.59 -4.11
N ALA A 16 -16.32 22.42 -4.97
CA ALA A 16 -17.77 22.64 -4.99
C ALA A 16 -18.57 21.36 -5.30
N ASP A 17 -18.02 20.44 -6.09
CA ASP A 17 -18.68 19.23 -6.58
C ASP A 17 -17.85 17.95 -6.34
N SER A 18 -16.78 18.02 -5.56
CA SER A 18 -15.95 16.85 -5.23
C SER A 18 -15.24 16.96 -3.89
N LEU A 19 -14.87 15.80 -3.36
CA LEU A 19 -14.09 15.63 -2.15
C LEU A 19 -12.97 14.62 -2.44
N THR A 20 -11.76 14.92 -1.99
CA THR A 20 -10.65 13.97 -1.99
C THR A 20 -10.42 13.47 -0.58
N ILE A 21 -10.43 12.15 -0.42
CA ILE A 21 -10.22 11.49 0.87
C ILE A 21 -8.98 10.60 0.82
N GLU A 22 -8.26 10.53 1.93
CA GLU A 22 -7.12 9.63 2.14
C GLU A 22 -7.42 8.69 3.29
N ILE A 23 -7.05 7.42 3.13
CA ILE A 23 -7.20 6.39 4.16
C ILE A 23 -6.01 5.43 4.11
N THR A 24 -5.61 4.96 5.29
CA THR A 24 -4.71 3.82 5.45
C THR A 24 -5.42 2.71 6.25
N GLY A 25 -5.21 1.46 5.85
CA GLY A 25 -5.85 0.30 6.46
C GLY A 25 -5.47 -0.99 5.75
N ASP A 26 -6.05 -2.10 6.23
CA ASP A 26 -6.07 -3.36 5.50
C ASP A 26 -7.02 -3.29 4.29
N GLU A 27 -6.91 -4.29 3.42
CA GLU A 27 -7.68 -4.37 2.18
C GLU A 27 -9.19 -4.38 2.44
N ASP A 28 -9.65 -5.11 3.45
CA ASP A 28 -11.07 -5.21 3.83
C ASP A 28 -11.66 -3.83 4.21
N LYS A 29 -10.92 -3.03 4.98
CA LYS A 29 -11.34 -1.67 5.36
C LYS A 29 -11.41 -0.76 4.13
N LEU A 30 -10.42 -0.84 3.24
CA LEU A 30 -10.37 -0.02 2.02
C LEU A 30 -11.54 -0.37 1.08
N ASP A 31 -11.79 -1.65 0.87
CA ASP A 31 -12.86 -2.12 -0.01
C ASP A 31 -14.25 -1.82 0.56
N SER A 32 -14.42 -1.93 1.88
CA SER A 32 -15.66 -1.54 2.56
C SER A 32 -15.96 -0.05 2.37
N LEU A 33 -14.95 0.82 2.51
CA LEU A 33 -15.11 2.26 2.26
C LEU A 33 -15.46 2.53 0.79
N LEU A 34 -14.73 1.93 -0.15
CA LEU A 34 -14.99 2.08 -1.58
C LEU A 34 -16.43 1.68 -1.93
N ASN A 35 -16.92 0.56 -1.39
CA ASN A 35 -18.29 0.11 -1.64
C ASN A 35 -19.35 1.09 -1.13
N LEU A 36 -19.15 1.71 0.04
CA LEU A 36 -20.05 2.76 0.53
C LEU A 36 -20.01 4.01 -0.35
N LEU A 37 -18.84 4.36 -0.89
CA LEU A 37 -18.67 5.54 -1.74
C LEU A 37 -19.18 5.35 -3.17
N ARG A 38 -19.42 4.11 -3.61
CA ARG A 38 -19.94 3.83 -4.97
C ARG A 38 -21.22 4.59 -5.29
N SER A 39 -22.11 4.76 -4.31
CA SER A 39 -23.39 5.47 -4.50
C SER A 39 -23.24 6.98 -4.74
N PHE A 40 -22.12 7.58 -4.34
CA PHE A 40 -21.83 9.00 -4.50
C PHE A 40 -21.16 9.33 -5.84
N GLY A 41 -20.68 8.30 -6.56
CA GLY A 41 -19.92 8.48 -7.80
C GLY A 41 -18.44 8.72 -7.51
N ILE A 42 -17.63 7.69 -7.73
CA ILE A 42 -16.18 7.78 -7.58
C ILE A 42 -15.58 8.30 -8.89
N LYS A 43 -14.99 9.49 -8.87
CA LYS A 43 -14.32 10.08 -10.05
C LYS A 43 -12.99 9.37 -10.34
N GLU A 44 -12.16 9.19 -9.31
CA GLU A 44 -10.80 8.63 -9.42
C GLU A 44 -10.43 7.82 -8.17
N VAL A 45 -9.54 6.82 -8.33
CA VAL A 45 -8.99 6.02 -7.22
C VAL A 45 -7.50 5.77 -7.47
N ALA A 46 -6.68 6.11 -6.48
CA ALA A 46 -5.27 5.72 -6.44
C ALA A 46 -5.02 4.82 -5.21
N ARG A 47 -4.37 3.67 -5.41
CA ARG A 47 -4.02 2.73 -4.34
C ARG A 47 -2.57 2.28 -4.50
N THR A 48 -1.86 2.19 -3.39
CA THR A 48 -0.46 1.74 -3.35
C THR A 48 -0.32 0.22 -3.28
N GLY A 49 -1.40 -0.50 -2.95
CA GLY A 49 -1.36 -1.92 -2.61
C GLY A 49 -0.74 -2.16 -1.22
N SER A 50 -0.45 -3.42 -0.91
CA SER A 50 0.13 -3.80 0.38
C SER A 50 1.59 -3.36 0.48
N ILE A 51 1.86 -2.46 1.43
CA ILE A 51 3.21 -2.06 1.81
C ILE A 51 3.48 -2.58 3.22
N ALA A 52 4.62 -3.26 3.40
CA ALA A 52 5.03 -3.81 4.68
C ALA A 52 6.41 -3.30 5.07
N MET A 53 6.56 -2.94 6.35
CA MET A 53 7.83 -2.60 6.97
C MET A 53 7.93 -3.35 8.29
N LEU A 54 9.13 -3.83 8.61
CA LEU A 54 9.40 -4.43 9.91
C LEU A 54 9.16 -3.38 11.01
N ARG A 55 8.47 -3.79 12.07
CA ARG A 55 8.24 -2.95 13.25
C ARG A 55 9.34 -3.25 14.28
N GLY A 56 9.87 -2.21 14.94
CA GLY A 56 10.90 -2.36 15.98
C GLY A 56 12.33 -2.06 15.50
N SER A 57 13.35 -2.33 16.34
CA SER A 57 14.74 -1.94 16.03
C SER A 57 15.39 -2.88 14.99
N PRO A 58 16.17 -2.35 14.04
CA PRO A 58 16.90 -3.13 13.02
C PRO A 58 18.01 -4.03 13.57
N SER A 59 18.32 -3.97 14.86
CA SER A 59 19.51 -4.61 15.47
C SER A 59 19.50 -6.14 15.43
N GLN A 60 18.45 -6.77 14.89
CA GLN A 60 18.36 -8.20 14.65
C GLN A 60 18.26 -8.58 13.16
N LEU A 61 18.38 -7.63 12.24
CA LEU A 61 18.38 -7.92 10.81
C LEU A 61 19.73 -8.48 10.38
N ARG A 62 19.95 -9.77 10.66
CA ARG A 62 20.88 -10.57 9.87
C ARG A 62 20.21 -10.78 8.52
N VAL A 63 20.46 -9.88 7.58
CA VAL A 63 20.11 -10.12 6.18
C VAL A 63 20.93 -11.34 5.77
N GLU A 64 20.30 -12.52 5.73
CA GLU A 64 20.93 -13.68 5.12
C GLU A 64 21.10 -13.36 3.65
N GLU A 65 22.31 -12.99 3.25
CA GLU A 65 22.69 -12.96 1.85
C GLU A 65 22.52 -14.39 1.32
N LYS A 66 21.42 -14.64 0.60
CA LYS A 66 21.34 -15.87 -0.22
C LYS A 66 22.51 -15.79 -1.20
N PRO A 67 23.47 -16.72 -1.15
CA PRO A 67 24.61 -16.65 -2.06
C PRO A 67 24.08 -16.70 -3.49
N LEU A 68 24.43 -15.68 -4.26
CA LEU A 68 24.21 -15.67 -5.71
C LEU A 68 24.77 -16.99 -6.25
N LYS A 69 23.92 -17.80 -6.89
CA LYS A 69 24.35 -19.03 -7.54
C LYS A 69 25.32 -18.66 -8.66
N THR A 70 26.62 -18.63 -8.36
CA THR A 70 27.66 -18.49 -9.37
C THR A 70 27.53 -19.67 -10.32
N ARG A 71 27.13 -19.40 -11.57
CA ARG A 71 27.23 -20.38 -12.65
C ARG A 71 28.72 -20.68 -12.86
N LYS A 72 29.25 -21.69 -12.16
CA LYS A 72 30.50 -22.36 -12.58
C LYS A 72 30.19 -23.15 -13.84
N ALA A 73 30.24 -22.49 -14.98
CA ALA A 73 30.29 -23.12 -16.28
C ALA A 73 31.59 -22.69 -16.97
N ARG A 74 32.62 -23.53 -16.75
CA ARG A 74 33.62 -23.92 -17.75
C ARG A 74 34.08 -22.84 -18.73
N TYR A 75 35.22 -22.21 -18.44
CA TYR A 75 36.24 -21.96 -19.46
C TYR A 75 37.61 -22.28 -18.88
N ASN A 76 38.04 -23.52 -19.11
CA ASN A 76 39.43 -23.90 -19.28
C ASN A 76 39.43 -24.94 -20.40
N LEU A 77 39.60 -24.47 -21.63
CA LEU A 77 40.24 -25.23 -22.69
C LEU A 77 40.82 -24.23 -23.69
N LEU A 78 42.13 -24.38 -23.91
CA LEU A 78 43.07 -23.60 -24.72
C LEU A 78 43.62 -22.35 -24.03
#